data_AF-A0A0F8XIQ1-F1
#
_entry.id   AF-A0A0F8XIQ1-F1
#
_cell.length_a   1.000
_cell.length_b   1.000
_cell.length_c   1.000
_cell.angle_alpha   90.00
_cell.angle_beta   90.00
_cell.angle_gamma   90.00
#
_symmetry.space_group_name_H-M   'P 1'
#
loop_
_entity.id
_entity.type
_entity.pdbx_description
1 polymer ?
#
loop_
_entity_poly.entity_id
_entity_poly.type
_entity_poly.pdbx_seq_one_letter_code
_entity_poly.pdbx_strand_id
1 'polypeptide(L)'
;MENRLQKLITKFKKEEDDYSENRKAEMNHPNTTNDRRNFLKKTALGGIGLSSFAGYSFQDTVAHTTGKVNRASAPSELKITDMRYVLTRVMGGTAIIRIDTNQGIYGLGEVRDAADVRYALMLKSRILGENPCNVEKIFKSIKQFGGPSRQAGGVCAVEMALWDLCGKAYNVPAWQLLGGRYRDKVRMYADTPEAKSPDEQKKLIDFRVN
;
A
#
# COMPACT_ATOMS: atom_id res chain seq x y z
N MET A 1 -36.23 20.51 -17.68
CA MET A 1 -36.20 19.71 -16.44
C MET A 1 -34.85 19.01 -16.39
N GLU A 2 -33.90 19.50 -15.58
CA GLU A 2 -32.53 18.96 -15.59
C GLU A 2 -32.47 17.51 -15.10
N ASN A 3 -31.71 16.69 -15.83
CA ASN A 3 -31.52 15.27 -15.55
C ASN A 3 -30.79 15.10 -14.20
N ARG A 4 -31.21 14.13 -13.38
CA ARG A 4 -30.60 13.82 -12.06
C ARG A 4 -29.08 13.63 -12.14
N LEU A 5 -28.58 13.15 -13.28
CA LEU A 5 -27.16 13.01 -13.56
C LEU A 5 -26.44 14.36 -13.67
N GLN A 6 -27.05 15.35 -14.34
CA GLN A 6 -26.50 16.71 -14.46
C GLN A 6 -26.41 17.39 -13.09
N LYS A 7 -27.42 17.21 -12.24
CA LYS A 7 -27.40 17.73 -10.86
C LYS A 7 -26.27 17.14 -10.01
N LEU A 8 -26.02 15.83 -10.14
CA LEU A 8 -24.93 15.16 -9.44
C LEU A 8 -23.55 15.64 -9.95
N ILE A 9 -23.39 15.79 -11.26
CA ILE A 9 -22.14 16.29 -11.86
C ILE A 9 -21.84 17.71 -11.37
N THR A 10 -22.84 18.60 -11.37
CA THR A 10 -22.67 19.98 -10.90
C THR A 10 -22.35 20.02 -9.40
N LYS A 11 -22.98 19.17 -8.59
CA LYS A 11 -22.68 19.05 -7.16
C LYS A 11 -21.23 18.61 -6.92
N PHE A 12 -20.78 17.55 -7.60
CA PHE A 12 -19.42 17.03 -7.41
C PHE A 12 -18.34 18.01 -7.89
N LYS A 13 -18.57 18.71 -9.00
CA LYS A 13 -17.65 19.77 -9.45
C LYS A 13 -17.47 20.87 -8.41
N LYS A 14 -18.57 21.31 -7.80
CA LYS A 14 -18.53 22.34 -6.76
C LYS A 14 -17.75 21.87 -5.52
N GLU A 15 -17.96 20.64 -5.07
CA GLU A 15 -17.22 20.05 -3.95
C GLU A 15 -15.70 19.92 -4.24
N GLU A 16 -15.32 19.59 -5.48
CA GLU A 16 -13.91 19.54 -5.91
C GLU A 16 -13.26 20.93 -5.96
N ASP A 17 -13.98 21.93 -6.49
CA ASP A 17 -13.52 23.31 -6.56
C ASP A 17 -13.29 23.88 -5.15
N ASP A 18 -14.26 23.72 -4.24
CA ASP A 18 -14.19 24.16 -2.84
C ASP A 18 -13.02 23.49 -2.09
N TYR A 19 -12.79 22.19 -2.32
CA TYR A 19 -11.64 21.47 -1.74
C TYR A 19 -10.30 21.98 -2.28
N SER A 20 -10.22 22.28 -3.58
CA SER A 20 -9.01 22.80 -4.21
C SER A 20 -8.64 24.19 -3.71
N GLU A 21 -9.64 25.06 -3.46
CA GLU A 21 -9.45 26.40 -2.95
C GLU A 21 -8.99 26.38 -1.49
N ASN A 22 -9.59 25.54 -0.64
CA ASN A 22 -9.16 25.35 0.75
C ASN A 22 -7.71 24.88 0.84
N ARG A 23 -7.29 23.93 0.00
CA ARG A 23 -5.88 23.48 -0.04
C ARG A 23 -4.92 24.58 -0.51
N LYS A 24 -5.31 25.39 -1.50
CA LYS A 24 -4.49 26.53 -1.93
C LYS A 24 -4.39 27.59 -0.84
N ALA A 25 -5.46 27.84 -0.10
CA ALA A 25 -5.46 28.75 1.04
C ALA A 25 -4.51 28.27 2.15
N GLU A 26 -4.54 26.98 2.50
CA GLU A 26 -3.60 26.38 3.47
C GLU A 26 -2.14 26.44 3.01
N MET A 27 -1.88 26.22 1.70
CA MET A 27 -0.53 26.32 1.14
C MET A 27 0.00 27.76 1.15
N ASN A 28 -0.86 28.74 0.89
CA ASN A 28 -0.48 30.14 0.84
C ASN A 28 -0.31 30.75 2.23
N HIS A 29 -1.06 30.28 3.24
CA HIS A 29 -1.03 30.78 4.62
C HIS A 29 -0.91 29.61 5.62
N PRO A 30 0.27 28.97 5.73
CA PRO A 30 0.49 27.94 6.73
C PRO A 30 0.52 28.57 8.13
N ASN A 31 -0.31 28.09 9.07
CA ASN A 31 -0.38 28.59 10.45
C ASN A 31 0.92 28.43 11.28
N THR A 32 1.99 27.89 10.69
CA THR A 32 3.32 27.81 11.31
C THR A 32 4.40 27.92 10.24
N THR A 33 5.36 28.82 10.44
CA THR A 33 6.54 28.95 9.57
C THR A 33 7.56 27.85 9.87
N ASN A 34 7.73 26.92 8.93
CA ASN A 34 8.70 25.83 9.02
C ASN A 34 10.09 26.28 8.59
N ASP A 35 10.85 26.87 9.52
CA ASP A 35 12.27 27.12 9.31
C ASP A 35 13.11 26.02 9.99
N ARG A 36 13.98 25.35 9.22
CA ARG A 36 14.85 24.26 9.71
C ARG A 36 15.79 24.74 10.83
N ARG A 37 16.12 26.04 10.84
CA ARG A 37 16.92 26.67 11.90
C ARG A 37 16.18 26.77 13.23
N ASN A 38 14.86 26.89 13.22
CA ASN A 38 14.04 26.90 14.44
C ASN A 38 13.86 25.51 15.03
N PHE A 39 13.87 24.46 14.22
CA PHE A 39 13.86 23.07 14.69
C PHE A 39 15.15 22.75 15.48
N LEU A 40 16.33 23.02 14.90
CA LEU A 40 17.61 22.74 15.57
C LEU A 40 17.84 23.60 16.82
N LYS A 41 17.37 24.86 16.84
CA LYS A 41 17.41 25.69 18.06
C LYS A 41 16.50 25.16 19.17
N LYS A 42 15.33 24.59 18.84
CA LYS A 42 14.44 23.94 19.82
C LYS A 42 15.04 22.62 20.36
N THR A 43 15.76 21.87 19.53
CA THR A 43 16.43 20.62 19.93
C THR A 43 17.69 20.87 20.76
N ALA A 44 18.49 21.90 20.43
CA ALA A 44 19.72 22.22 21.15
C ALA A 44 19.51 22.88 22.53
N LEU A 45 18.33 23.46 22.78
CA LEU A 45 17.97 24.12 24.05
C LEU A 45 17.09 23.26 24.97
N GLY A 46 17.03 21.94 24.78
CA GLY A 46 16.38 21.05 25.77
C GLY A 46 14.87 21.26 25.93
N GLY A 47 14.19 21.74 24.89
CA GLY A 47 12.76 22.04 24.95
C GLY A 47 11.90 20.79 24.83
N ILE A 48 11.42 20.32 25.98
CA ILE A 48 10.43 19.23 26.18
C ILE A 48 11.04 17.81 26.00
N GLY A 49 11.96 17.43 26.87
CA GLY A 49 12.39 16.02 26.93
C GLY A 49 13.56 15.70 27.85
N LEU A 50 14.38 16.68 28.25
CA LEU A 50 15.52 16.41 29.14
C LEU A 50 15.35 17.02 30.54
N SER A 51 14.70 18.18 30.68
CA SER A 51 14.49 18.80 31.99
C SER A 51 13.42 18.11 32.84
N SER A 52 12.46 17.40 32.22
CA SER A 52 11.39 16.68 32.92
C SER A 52 11.78 15.26 33.36
N PHE A 53 13.00 14.80 33.07
CA PHE A 53 13.46 13.41 33.32
C PHE A 53 14.65 13.32 34.28
N ALA A 54 14.84 14.33 35.14
CA ALA A 54 15.84 14.27 36.21
C ALA A 54 15.50 13.09 37.16
N GLY A 55 16.09 11.92 36.92
CA GLY A 55 15.85 10.68 37.66
C GLY A 55 15.63 9.41 36.82
N TYR A 56 15.42 9.53 35.51
CA TYR A 56 15.29 8.35 34.62
C TYR A 56 16.61 7.97 33.97
N SER A 57 16.79 6.68 33.68
CA SER A 57 17.93 6.23 32.88
C SER A 57 17.84 6.77 31.44
N PHE A 58 18.98 6.82 30.76
CA PHE A 58 19.03 7.23 29.35
C PHE A 58 18.10 6.38 28.48
N GLN A 59 18.05 5.05 28.70
CA GLN A 59 17.12 4.16 28.01
C GLN A 59 15.65 4.50 28.26
N ASP A 60 15.26 4.81 29.51
CA ASP A 60 13.86 5.11 29.86
C ASP A 60 13.41 6.44 29.24
N THR A 61 14.30 7.43 29.23
CA THR A 61 14.07 8.74 28.61
C THR A 61 13.84 8.58 27.10
N VAL A 62 14.64 7.74 26.43
CA VAL A 62 14.47 7.42 25.01
C VAL A 62 13.17 6.67 24.75
N ALA A 63 12.84 5.66 25.56
CA ALA A 63 11.60 4.89 25.42
C ALA A 63 10.35 5.78 25.58
N HIS A 64 10.35 6.68 26.57
CA HIS A 64 9.23 7.56 26.88
C HIS A 64 9.05 8.69 25.84
N THR A 65 10.16 9.22 25.32
CA THR A 65 10.14 10.28 24.28
C THR A 65 9.74 9.72 22.91
N THR A 66 10.13 8.48 22.62
CA THR A 66 9.80 7.81 21.34
C THR A 66 8.49 7.01 21.37
N GLY A 67 7.84 6.87 22.53
CA GLY A 67 6.63 6.06 22.69
C GLY A 67 5.41 6.57 21.92
N LYS A 68 5.36 7.86 21.58
CA LYS A 68 4.32 8.47 20.73
C LYS A 68 4.69 8.55 19.25
N VAL A 69 5.93 8.21 18.88
CA VAL A 69 6.35 8.15 17.48
C VAL A 69 5.87 6.80 16.94
N ASN A 70 5.07 6.83 15.87
CA ASN A 70 4.62 5.61 15.21
C ASN A 70 5.84 4.85 14.67
N ARG A 71 6.25 3.78 15.35
CA ARG A 71 7.37 2.90 14.98
C ARG A 71 6.95 1.90 13.90
N ALA A 72 6.08 2.30 12.96
CA ALA A 72 5.46 1.41 11.99
C ALA A 72 6.48 0.57 11.20
N SER A 73 7.71 1.06 11.08
CA SER A 73 8.94 0.27 10.95
C SER A 73 10.08 1.27 10.81
N ALA A 74 11.33 0.87 11.05
CA ALA A 74 12.49 1.53 10.47
C ALA A 74 12.70 0.89 9.08
N PRO A 75 12.25 1.52 7.96
CA PRO A 75 12.18 0.84 6.67
C PRO A 75 13.55 0.38 6.17
N SER A 76 14.64 1.08 6.54
CA SER A 76 16.02 0.71 6.25
C SER A 76 16.49 -0.57 6.95
N GLU A 77 15.86 -0.96 8.06
CA GLU A 77 16.24 -2.11 8.89
C GLU A 77 15.27 -3.31 8.76
N LEU A 78 14.27 -3.20 7.88
CA LEU A 78 13.36 -4.30 7.60
C LEU A 78 14.13 -5.46 6.97
N LYS A 79 13.78 -6.67 7.40
CA LYS A 79 14.29 -7.93 6.88
C LYS A 79 13.14 -8.90 6.74
N ILE A 80 13.08 -9.58 5.60
CA ILE A 80 12.14 -10.67 5.38
C ILE A 80 12.55 -11.85 6.25
N THR A 81 11.63 -12.35 7.07
CA THR A 81 11.88 -13.46 8.01
C THR A 81 11.20 -14.74 7.58
N ASP A 82 10.06 -14.65 6.92
CA ASP A 82 9.31 -15.82 6.49
C ASP A 82 8.45 -15.55 5.26
N MET A 83 8.08 -16.62 4.56
CA MET A 83 7.06 -16.61 3.53
C MET A 83 6.18 -17.85 3.66
N ARG A 84 4.87 -17.62 3.72
CA ARG A 84 3.81 -18.63 3.86
C ARG A 84 2.74 -18.39 2.81
N TYR A 85 1.79 -19.30 2.68
CA TYR A 85 0.68 -19.14 1.75
C TYR A 85 -0.61 -19.73 2.31
N VAL A 86 -1.73 -19.30 1.73
CA VAL A 86 -3.05 -19.90 1.92
C VAL A 86 -3.69 -20.11 0.55
N LEU A 87 -4.43 -21.20 0.39
CA LEU A 87 -5.26 -21.44 -0.80
C LEU A 87 -6.67 -20.93 -0.54
N THR A 88 -7.15 -20.04 -1.39
CA THR A 88 -8.55 -19.62 -1.38
C THR A 88 -9.41 -20.72 -2.00
N ARG A 89 -10.71 -20.74 -1.67
CA ARG A 89 -11.68 -21.68 -2.26
C ARG A 89 -12.55 -21.03 -3.34
N VAL A 90 -12.27 -19.78 -3.70
CA VAL A 90 -13.05 -19.01 -4.65
C VAL A 90 -12.50 -19.24 -6.07
N MET A 91 -13.39 -19.39 -7.07
CA MET A 91 -13.05 -19.48 -8.50
C MET A 91 -11.99 -20.53 -8.87
N GLY A 92 -12.04 -21.73 -8.29
CA GLY A 92 -11.09 -22.81 -8.61
C GLY A 92 -9.79 -22.80 -7.81
N GLY A 93 -9.62 -21.80 -6.94
CA GLY A 93 -8.55 -21.74 -5.95
C GLY A 93 -7.34 -20.93 -6.42
N THR A 94 -7.04 -19.89 -5.64
CA THR A 94 -5.90 -19.00 -5.88
C THR A 94 -5.03 -18.99 -4.64
N ALA A 95 -3.70 -19.05 -4.81
CA ALA A 95 -2.79 -18.97 -3.68
C ALA A 95 -2.47 -17.52 -3.34
N ILE A 96 -2.66 -17.14 -2.09
CA ILE A 96 -2.20 -15.87 -1.54
C ILE A 96 -0.97 -16.14 -0.68
N ILE A 97 0.16 -15.53 -1.03
CA ILE A 97 1.35 -15.57 -0.20
C ILE A 97 1.32 -14.45 0.83
N ARG A 98 1.98 -14.71 1.96
CA ARG A 98 2.26 -13.74 3.02
C ARG A 98 3.76 -13.73 3.30
N ILE A 99 4.38 -12.56 3.21
CA ILE A 99 5.77 -12.33 3.56
C ILE A 99 5.81 -11.62 4.91
N ASP A 100 6.40 -12.23 5.92
CA ASP A 100 6.56 -11.66 7.26
C ASP A 100 7.95 -11.02 7.43
N THR A 101 8.03 -10.02 8.31
CA THR A 101 9.28 -9.27 8.59
C THR A 101 9.66 -9.29 10.06
N ASN A 102 10.91 -8.93 10.35
CA ASN A 102 11.45 -8.80 11.70
C ASN A 102 10.81 -7.69 12.56
N GLN A 103 10.02 -6.80 11.95
CA GLN A 103 9.38 -5.67 12.66
C GLN A 103 7.85 -5.82 12.76
N GLY A 104 7.32 -7.02 12.52
CA GLY A 104 5.91 -7.35 12.76
C GLY A 104 4.94 -6.92 11.65
N ILE A 105 5.40 -6.21 10.62
CA ILE A 105 4.60 -5.96 9.41
C ILE A 105 4.73 -7.12 8.42
N TYR A 106 3.71 -7.29 7.58
CA TYR A 106 3.67 -8.33 6.55
C TYR A 106 3.07 -7.81 5.25
N GLY A 107 3.45 -8.43 4.13
CA GLY A 107 2.93 -8.15 2.79
C GLY A 107 2.15 -9.33 2.23
N LEU A 108 1.14 -9.04 1.41
CA LEU A 108 0.34 -10.03 0.71
C LEU A 108 0.51 -9.93 -0.79
N GLY A 109 0.57 -11.09 -1.44
CA GLY A 109 0.71 -11.19 -2.89
C GLY A 109 -0.10 -12.36 -3.44
N GLU A 110 -0.65 -12.18 -4.63
CA GLU A 110 -1.47 -13.21 -5.28
C GLU A 110 -0.64 -13.96 -6.31
N VAL A 111 -0.61 -15.29 -6.20
CA VAL A 111 -0.13 -16.16 -7.28
C VAL A 111 -1.28 -16.33 -8.26
N ARG A 112 -1.03 -15.93 -9.52
CA ARG A 112 -2.00 -15.97 -10.62
C ARG A 112 -2.90 -17.21 -10.62
N ASP A 113 -4.16 -17.04 -11.01
CA ASP A 113 -5.14 -18.10 -11.22
C ASP A 113 -4.57 -19.32 -11.98
N ALA A 114 -4.89 -20.51 -11.46
CA ALA A 114 -4.43 -21.80 -11.98
C ALA A 114 -2.89 -21.96 -12.11
N ALA A 115 -2.09 -21.05 -11.55
CA ALA A 115 -0.65 -21.23 -11.43
C ALA A 115 -0.32 -22.02 -10.15
N ASP A 116 0.76 -22.80 -10.23
CA ASP A 116 1.22 -23.58 -9.09
C ASP A 116 1.91 -22.69 -8.05
N VAL A 117 1.47 -22.75 -6.80
CA VAL A 117 2.05 -21.96 -5.69
C VAL A 117 3.54 -22.24 -5.48
N ARG A 118 4.04 -23.40 -5.91
CA ARG A 118 5.47 -23.75 -5.84
C ARG A 118 6.35 -22.77 -6.60
N TYR A 119 5.83 -22.09 -7.64
CA TYR A 119 6.56 -21.01 -8.32
C TYR A 119 6.88 -19.84 -7.38
N ALA A 120 6.02 -19.55 -6.40
CA ALA A 120 6.33 -18.57 -5.35
C ALA A 120 7.23 -19.20 -4.26
N LEU A 121 6.88 -20.40 -3.76
CA LEU A 121 7.57 -21.02 -2.62
C LEU A 121 9.06 -21.28 -2.87
N MET A 122 9.44 -21.62 -4.10
CA MET A 122 10.86 -21.78 -4.46
C MET A 122 11.68 -20.48 -4.32
N LEU A 123 11.03 -19.32 -4.33
CA LEU A 123 11.67 -18.01 -4.20
C LEU A 123 11.95 -17.64 -2.74
N LYS A 124 11.31 -18.30 -1.78
CA LYS A 124 11.49 -18.03 -0.34
C LYS A 124 12.97 -17.97 0.05
N SER A 125 13.73 -19.01 -0.29
CA SER A 125 15.16 -19.10 0.07
C SER A 125 16.03 -18.00 -0.54
N ARG A 126 15.55 -17.29 -1.57
CA ARG A 126 16.27 -16.23 -2.28
C ARG A 126 15.98 -14.84 -1.72
N ILE A 127 14.93 -14.69 -0.93
CA ILE A 127 14.48 -13.39 -0.41
C ILE A 127 14.61 -13.27 1.12
N LEU A 128 14.85 -14.37 1.84
CA LEU A 128 15.06 -14.33 3.29
C LEU A 128 16.24 -13.42 3.64
N GLY A 129 16.06 -12.58 4.65
CA GLY A 129 17.07 -11.62 5.15
C GLY A 129 17.20 -10.34 4.33
N GLU A 130 16.67 -10.30 3.11
CA GLU A 130 16.67 -9.08 2.29
C GLU A 130 15.71 -8.02 2.85
N ASN A 131 16.02 -6.75 2.58
CA ASN A 131 15.14 -5.66 2.94
C ASN A 131 14.02 -5.52 1.87
N PRO A 132 12.74 -5.68 2.24
CA PRO A 132 11.64 -5.66 1.29
C PRO A 132 11.45 -4.30 0.57
N CYS A 133 11.99 -3.21 1.13
CA CYS A 133 11.96 -1.89 0.51
C CYS A 133 12.86 -1.76 -0.73
N ASN A 134 13.77 -2.72 -0.94
CA ASN A 134 14.62 -2.78 -2.14
C ASN A 134 13.93 -3.58 -3.27
N VAL A 135 12.68 -3.22 -3.58
CA VAL A 135 11.79 -4.00 -4.47
C VAL A 135 12.46 -4.34 -5.80
N GLU A 136 13.02 -3.34 -6.48
CA GLU A 136 13.67 -3.53 -7.79
C GLU A 136 14.90 -4.46 -7.73
N LYS A 137 15.69 -4.39 -6.65
CA LYS A 137 16.85 -5.27 -6.44
C LYS A 137 16.38 -6.72 -6.30
N ILE A 138 15.39 -6.95 -5.44
CA ILE A 138 14.84 -8.29 -5.21
C ILE A 138 14.18 -8.81 -6.48
N PHE A 139 13.35 -7.99 -7.13
CA PHE A 139 12.70 -8.35 -8.40
C PHE A 139 13.71 -8.77 -9.46
N LYS A 140 14.78 -8.01 -9.67
CA LYS A 140 15.84 -8.37 -10.61
C LYS A 140 16.53 -9.69 -10.28
N SER A 141 16.70 -10.02 -8.99
CA SER A 141 17.33 -11.29 -8.60
C SER A 141 16.40 -12.49 -8.85
N ILE A 142 15.08 -12.32 -8.66
CA ILE A 142 14.10 -13.41 -8.81
C ILE A 142 13.48 -13.51 -10.21
N LYS A 143 13.54 -12.46 -11.04
CA LYS A 143 12.88 -12.37 -12.36
C LYS A 143 13.24 -13.54 -13.27
N GLN A 144 14.49 -14.02 -13.24
CA GLN A 144 14.95 -15.15 -14.04
C GLN A 144 14.23 -16.47 -13.74
N PHE A 145 13.61 -16.60 -12.57
CA PHE A 145 12.79 -17.76 -12.19
C PHE A 145 11.32 -17.60 -12.62
N GLY A 146 10.96 -16.44 -13.19
CA GLY A 146 9.69 -16.23 -13.85
C GLY A 146 9.75 -16.79 -15.27
N GLY A 147 8.83 -17.69 -15.60
CA GLY A 147 8.61 -18.17 -16.97
C GLY A 147 7.49 -17.40 -17.66
N PRO A 148 7.08 -17.82 -18.88
CA PRO A 148 5.95 -17.21 -19.56
C PRO A 148 4.63 -17.50 -18.86
N SER A 149 3.66 -16.59 -19.02
CA SER A 149 2.27 -16.77 -18.60
C SER A 149 2.10 -17.14 -17.13
N ARG A 150 1.60 -18.35 -16.80
CA ARG A 150 1.31 -18.77 -15.42
C ARG A 150 2.57 -19.01 -14.59
N GLN A 151 3.69 -19.35 -15.23
CA GLN A 151 4.96 -19.56 -14.53
C GLN A 151 5.50 -18.26 -13.91
N ALA A 152 5.17 -17.09 -14.47
CA ALA A 152 5.51 -15.79 -13.90
C ALA A 152 4.78 -15.51 -12.58
N GLY A 153 3.67 -16.21 -12.29
CA GLY A 153 2.78 -15.91 -11.16
C GLY A 153 3.50 -15.88 -9.81
N GLY A 154 4.53 -16.72 -9.62
CA GLY A 154 5.32 -16.71 -8.39
C GLY A 154 6.13 -15.44 -8.19
N VAL A 155 6.80 -14.95 -9.24
CA VAL A 155 7.58 -13.71 -9.21
C VAL A 155 6.67 -12.50 -9.01
N CYS A 156 5.53 -12.45 -9.72
CA CYS A 156 4.55 -11.38 -9.57
C CYS A 156 3.97 -11.33 -8.15
N ALA A 157 3.64 -12.48 -7.56
CA ALA A 157 3.13 -12.56 -6.19
C ALA A 157 4.13 -11.99 -5.18
N VAL A 158 5.42 -12.34 -5.32
CA VAL A 158 6.47 -11.79 -4.44
C VAL A 158 6.56 -10.28 -4.59
N GLU A 159 6.63 -9.76 -5.83
CA GLU A 159 6.72 -8.32 -6.07
C GLU A 159 5.52 -7.54 -5.49
N MET A 160 4.29 -8.06 -5.67
CA MET A 160 3.08 -7.48 -5.07
C MET A 160 3.18 -7.41 -3.55
N ALA A 161 3.62 -8.49 -2.89
CA ALA A 161 3.82 -8.52 -1.45
C ALA A 161 4.89 -7.55 -0.96
N LEU A 162 5.96 -7.34 -1.75
CA LEU A 162 6.99 -6.34 -1.44
C LEU A 162 6.42 -4.91 -1.53
N TRP A 163 5.62 -4.59 -2.54
CA TRP A 163 4.97 -3.27 -2.64
C TRP A 163 3.95 -3.02 -1.53
N ASP A 164 3.20 -4.03 -1.11
CA ASP A 164 2.32 -3.96 0.07
C ASP A 164 3.14 -3.69 1.34
N LEU A 165 4.28 -4.37 1.52
CA LEU A 165 5.22 -4.10 2.62
C LEU A 165 5.76 -2.68 2.58
N CYS A 166 6.18 -2.17 1.42
CA CYS A 166 6.65 -0.79 1.28
C CYS A 166 5.56 0.20 1.69
N GLY A 167 4.32 0.03 1.21
CA GLY A 167 3.21 0.91 1.56
C GLY A 167 2.97 0.94 3.07
N LYS A 168 2.95 -0.23 3.72
CA LYS A 168 2.82 -0.35 5.18
C LYS A 168 4.01 0.26 5.92
N ALA A 169 5.23 0.02 5.45
CA ALA A 169 6.46 0.51 6.08
C ALA A 169 6.54 2.04 6.06
N TYR A 170 6.18 2.65 4.93
CA TYR A 170 6.16 4.10 4.74
C TYR A 170 4.83 4.75 5.16
N ASN A 171 3.86 3.95 5.63
CA ASN A 171 2.51 4.40 6.00
C ASN A 171 1.82 5.23 4.89
N VAL A 172 1.94 4.76 3.65
CA VAL A 172 1.29 5.35 2.47
C VAL A 172 0.63 4.24 1.64
N PRO A 173 -0.45 4.54 0.90
CA PRO A 173 -0.99 3.57 -0.02
C PRO A 173 0.02 3.26 -1.14
N ALA A 174 0.08 2.02 -1.63
CA ALA A 174 1.09 1.58 -2.60
C ALA A 174 1.16 2.45 -3.87
N TRP A 175 0.03 2.95 -4.36
CA TRP A 175 -0.01 3.85 -5.53
C TRP A 175 0.74 5.18 -5.31
N GLN A 176 0.88 5.64 -4.06
CA GLN A 176 1.64 6.85 -3.74
C GLN A 176 3.13 6.66 -4.07
N LEU A 177 3.64 5.43 -3.93
CA LEU A 177 5.02 5.07 -4.24
C LEU A 177 5.27 4.97 -5.76
N LEU A 178 4.22 4.85 -6.57
CA LEU A 178 4.29 4.69 -8.03
C LEU A 178 4.16 6.03 -8.80
N GLY A 179 4.33 7.16 -8.11
CA GLY A 179 4.25 8.49 -8.71
C GLY A 179 3.04 9.33 -8.27
N GLY A 180 2.25 8.86 -7.31
CA GLY A 180 1.17 9.64 -6.70
C GLY A 180 -0.18 9.51 -7.40
N ARG A 181 -1.15 10.31 -6.94
CA ARG A 181 -2.55 10.26 -7.40
C ARG A 181 -2.70 10.97 -8.75
N TYR A 182 -2.99 10.21 -9.80
CA TYR A 182 -3.29 10.76 -11.14
C TYR A 182 -4.79 10.99 -11.38
N ARG A 183 -5.67 10.20 -10.74
CA ARG A 183 -7.13 10.27 -10.89
C ARG A 183 -7.84 9.86 -9.60
N ASP A 184 -9.08 10.28 -9.43
CA ASP A 184 -9.86 10.01 -8.22
C ASP A 184 -10.64 8.69 -8.28
N LYS A 185 -10.99 8.23 -9.48
CA LYS A 185 -11.73 6.98 -9.72
C LYS A 185 -11.16 6.25 -10.94
N VAL A 186 -11.13 4.93 -10.88
CA VAL A 186 -10.78 4.06 -12.01
C VAL A 186 -12.06 3.53 -12.62
N ARG A 187 -12.28 3.75 -13.92
CA ARG A 187 -13.43 3.19 -14.64
C ARG A 187 -13.21 1.68 -14.81
N MET A 188 -14.13 0.88 -14.31
CA MET A 188 -14.11 -0.58 -14.47
C MET A 188 -15.11 -1.01 -15.54
N TYR A 189 -14.85 -2.17 -16.15
CA TYR A 189 -15.84 -2.90 -16.94
C TYR A 189 -16.15 -4.22 -16.23
N ALA A 190 -17.36 -4.74 -16.44
CA ALA A 190 -17.75 -6.05 -15.95
C ALA A 190 -17.83 -7.02 -17.13
N ASP A 191 -17.57 -8.29 -16.87
CA ASP A 191 -17.72 -9.32 -17.88
C ASP A 191 -19.20 -9.50 -18.28
N THR A 192 -19.44 -9.92 -19.52
CA THR A 192 -20.80 -10.12 -20.04
C THR A 192 -21.34 -11.44 -19.50
N PRO A 193 -22.54 -11.47 -18.87
CA PRO A 193 -23.12 -12.73 -18.44
C PRO A 193 -23.41 -13.62 -19.65
N GLU A 194 -23.20 -14.92 -19.47
CA GLU A 194 -23.63 -15.94 -20.43
C GLU A 194 -25.05 -16.40 -20.07
N ALA A 195 -25.93 -16.47 -21.08
CA ALA A 195 -27.27 -17.00 -20.93
C ALA A 195 -27.67 -17.77 -22.19
N LYS A 196 -28.69 -18.63 -22.06
CA LYS A 196 -29.14 -19.48 -23.16
C LYS A 196 -30.04 -18.76 -24.16
N SER A 197 -30.52 -17.56 -23.83
CA SER A 197 -31.36 -16.74 -24.70
C SER A 197 -30.95 -15.25 -24.63
N PRO A 198 -31.14 -14.48 -25.72
CA PRO A 198 -30.88 -13.03 -25.71
C PRO A 198 -31.68 -12.28 -24.64
N ASP A 199 -32.93 -12.68 -24.37
CA ASP A 199 -33.78 -12.02 -23.38
C ASP A 199 -33.28 -12.23 -21.94
N GLU A 200 -32.80 -13.43 -21.62
CA GLU A 200 -32.20 -13.73 -20.32
C GLU A 200 -30.85 -13.02 -20.17
N GLN A 201 -30.05 -13.00 -21.24
CA GLN A 201 -28.77 -12.30 -21.24
C GLN A 201 -28.95 -10.80 -20.98
N LYS A 202 -29.94 -10.18 -21.64
CA LYS A 202 -30.31 -8.77 -21.43
C LYS A 202 -30.69 -8.52 -19.97
N LYS A 203 -31.54 -9.37 -19.37
CA LYS A 203 -31.91 -9.24 -17.95
C LYS A 203 -30.71 -9.29 -17.01
N LEU A 204 -29.74 -10.18 -17.27
CA LEU A 204 -28.53 -10.30 -16.45
C LEU A 204 -27.59 -9.11 -16.63
N ILE A 205 -27.49 -8.55 -17.84
CA ILE A 205 -26.73 -7.32 -18.11
C ILE A 205 -27.37 -6.16 -17.34
N ASP A 206 -28.68 -5.97 -17.49
CA ASP A 206 -29.43 -4.91 -16.83
C ASP A 206 -29.30 -5.01 -15.29
N PHE A 207 -29.27 -6.22 -14.74
CA PHE A 207 -29.02 -6.45 -13.31
C PHE A 207 -27.61 -6.04 -12.85
N ARG A 208 -26.58 -6.19 -13.70
CA ARG A 208 -25.18 -5.84 -13.33
C ARG A 208 -24.88 -4.35 -13.46
N VAL A 209 -25.68 -3.61 -14.24
CA VAL A 209 -25.45 -2.19 -14.55
C VAL A 209 -26.25 -1.26 -13.62
N ASN A 210 -27.36 -1.73 -13.05
CA ASN A 210 -28.22 -0.98 -12.12
C ASN A 210 -27.87 -1.24 -10.66
#